data_AF-A0A372IM76-F1
#
_entry.id   AF-A0A372IM76-F1
#
_cell.length_a   1.000
_cell.length_b   1.000
_cell.length_c   1.000
_cell.angle_alpha   90.00
_cell.angle_beta   90.00
_cell.angle_gamma   90.00
#
_symmetry.space_group_name_H-M   'P 1'
#
loop_
_entity.id
_entity.type
_entity.pdbx_description
1 polymer ?
#
loop_
_entity_poly.entity_id
_entity_poly.type
_entity_poly.pdbx_seq_one_letter_code
_entity_poly.pdbx_strand_id
1 'polypeptide(L)'
;MSIFHERRDELEKYEFMMGTARGRLAVSLDVLTDALVLIGQHGVYCVSNRNPSKPALDLETVLGEINNAKELIQSVMEDLRREREAAV
;
A
#
# COMPACT_ATOMS: atom_id res chain seq x y z
N MET A 1 4.58 -14.74 -10.45
CA MET A 1 3.34 -15.55 -10.51
C MET A 1 2.17 -14.57 -10.38
N SER A 2 0.92 -15.01 -10.21
CA SER A 2 -0.17 -14.08 -9.90
C SER A 2 -0.14 -13.69 -8.42
N ILE A 3 -0.52 -12.46 -8.08
CA ILE A 3 -0.61 -11.99 -6.69
C ILE A 3 -1.53 -12.87 -5.83
N PHE A 4 -2.56 -13.48 -6.44
CA PHE A 4 -3.46 -14.42 -5.77
C PHE A 4 -2.78 -15.73 -5.32
N HIS A 5 -1.64 -16.08 -5.93
CA HIS A 5 -0.82 -17.20 -5.51
C HIS A 5 0.25 -16.77 -4.49
N GLU A 6 0.90 -15.63 -4.73
CA GLU A 6 2.00 -15.14 -3.89
C GLU A 6 1.53 -14.72 -2.49
N ARG A 7 0.32 -14.16 -2.40
CA ARG A 7 -0.27 -13.60 -1.17
C ARG A 7 -1.49 -14.41 -0.70
N ARG A 8 -1.59 -15.69 -1.07
CA ARG A 8 -2.79 -16.52 -0.82
C ARG A 8 -3.21 -16.53 0.64
N ASP A 9 -2.29 -16.85 1.54
CA ASP A 9 -2.61 -17.03 2.97
C ASP A 9 -3.08 -15.72 3.61
N GLU A 10 -2.49 -14.59 3.19
CA GLU A 10 -2.87 -13.25 3.64
C GLU A 10 -4.25 -12.86 3.10
N LEU A 11 -4.51 -13.15 1.82
CA LEU A 11 -5.81 -12.95 1.20
C LEU A 11 -6.88 -13.76 1.95
N GLU A 12 -6.67 -15.05 2.17
CA GLU A 12 -7.63 -15.89 2.89
C GLU A 12 -7.92 -15.35 4.30
N LYS A 13 -6.88 -14.98 5.05
CA LYS A 13 -7.01 -14.41 6.39
C LYS A 13 -7.81 -13.11 6.39
N TYR A 14 -7.44 -12.15 5.55
CA TYR A 14 -8.06 -10.82 5.55
C TYR A 14 -9.45 -10.82 4.93
N GLU A 15 -9.69 -11.62 3.89
CA GLU A 15 -11.03 -11.80 3.32
C GLU A 15 -11.98 -12.43 4.34
N PHE A 16 -11.51 -13.40 5.13
CA PHE A 16 -12.31 -13.99 6.21
C PHE A 16 -12.65 -12.97 7.31
N MET A 17 -11.67 -12.19 7.77
CA MET A 17 -11.87 -11.25 8.88
C MET A 17 -12.70 -10.01 8.50
N MET A 18 -12.57 -9.55 7.25
CA MET A 18 -13.04 -8.21 6.85
C MET A 18 -14.05 -8.24 5.69
N GLY A 19 -14.29 -9.40 5.09
CA GLY A 19 -15.01 -9.54 3.83
C GLY A 19 -14.09 -9.35 2.63
N THR A 20 -14.50 -9.88 1.47
CA THR A 20 -13.65 -9.97 0.27
C THR A 20 -13.08 -8.62 -0.18
N ALA A 21 -13.90 -7.59 -0.32
CA ALA A 21 -13.45 -6.28 -0.82
C ALA A 21 -12.43 -5.63 0.13
N ARG A 22 -12.77 -5.53 1.42
CA ARG A 22 -11.90 -4.91 2.43
C ARG A 22 -10.64 -5.74 2.69
N GLY A 23 -10.73 -7.06 2.63
CA GLY A 23 -9.59 -7.96 2.76
C GLY A 23 -8.57 -7.81 1.63
N ARG A 24 -9.03 -7.68 0.37
CA ARG A 24 -8.15 -7.42 -0.78
C ARG A 24 -7.48 -6.05 -0.71
N LEU A 25 -8.19 -5.03 -0.24
CA LEU A 25 -7.61 -3.71 -0.02
C LEU A 25 -6.54 -3.75 1.07
N ALA A 26 -6.72 -4.56 2.13
CA ALA A 26 -5.70 -4.76 3.16
C ALA A 26 -4.41 -5.35 2.55
N VAL A 27 -4.51 -6.43 1.77
CA VAL A 27 -3.33 -7.02 1.09
C VAL A 27 -2.72 -6.04 0.08
N SER A 28 -3.53 -5.20 -0.57
CA SER A 28 -3.03 -4.15 -1.47
C SER A 28 -2.18 -3.12 -0.71
N LEU A 29 -2.56 -2.74 0.52
CA LEU A 29 -1.75 -1.87 1.37
C LEU A 29 -0.40 -2.50 1.74
N ASP A 30 -0.38 -3.81 2.00
CA ASP A 30 0.86 -4.54 2.29
C ASP A 30 1.81 -4.51 1.07
N VAL A 31 1.28 -4.80 -0.13
CA VAL A 31 2.06 -4.74 -1.38
C VAL A 31 2.61 -3.33 -1.66
N LEU A 32 1.80 -2.28 -1.46
CA LEU A 32 2.28 -0.90 -1.62
C LEU A 32 3.31 -0.53 -0.55
N THR A 33 3.22 -1.11 0.65
CA THR A 33 4.20 -0.90 1.72
C THR A 33 5.53 -1.56 1.39
N ASP A 34 5.52 -2.78 0.83
CA ASP A 34 6.74 -3.42 0.32
C ASP A 34 7.40 -2.57 -0.78
N ALA A 35 6.60 -2.03 -1.71
CA ALA A 35 7.10 -1.14 -2.75
C ALA A 35 7.78 0.12 -2.17
N LEU A 36 7.17 0.75 -1.16
CA LEU A 36 7.76 1.89 -0.46
C LEU A 36 9.11 1.54 0.17
N VAL A 37 9.23 0.38 0.80
CA VAL A 37 10.49 -0.08 1.41
C VAL A 37 11.57 -0.24 0.35
N LEU A 38 11.26 -0.91 -0.76
CA LEU A 38 12.20 -1.14 -1.86
C LEU A 38 12.67 0.17 -2.50
N ILE A 39 11.74 1.09 -2.78
CA ILE A 39 12.04 2.38 -3.40
C ILE A 39 12.80 3.28 -2.41
N GLY A 40 12.43 3.28 -1.13
CA GLY A 40 13.12 4.02 -0.09
C GLY A 40 14.58 3.59 0.04
N GLN A 41 14.85 2.28 0.00
CA GLN A 41 16.22 1.75 -0.01
C GLN A 41 17.00 2.19 -1.25
N HIS A 42 16.36 2.22 -2.42
CA HIS A 42 17.00 2.72 -3.63
C HIS A 42 17.34 4.22 -3.53
N GLY A 43 16.45 5.01 -2.90
CA GLY A 43 16.66 6.44 -2.66
C GLY A 43 17.85 6.79 -1.76
N VAL A 44 18.36 5.83 -0.97
CA VAL A 44 19.64 5.99 -0.22
C VAL A 44 20.83 6.09 -1.17
N TYR A 45 20.79 5.37 -2.29
CA TYR A 45 21.88 5.33 -3.26
C TYR A 45 21.67 6.31 -4.42
N CYS A 46 20.42 6.53 -4.81
CA CYS A 46 20.04 7.44 -5.88
C CYS A 46 19.56 8.77 -5.28
N VAL A 47 20.50 9.67 -5.03
CA VAL A 47 20.27 10.96 -4.38
C VAL A 47 20.17 12.11 -5.38
N SER A 48 19.54 13.20 -4.96
CA SER A 48 19.42 14.41 -5.78
C SER A 48 20.77 15.08 -5.99
N ASN A 49 21.09 15.41 -7.24
CA ASN A 49 22.27 16.22 -7.60
C ASN A 49 22.26 17.61 -6.95
N ARG A 50 21.07 18.15 -6.59
CA ARG A 50 20.92 19.46 -5.96
C ARG A 50 21.05 19.39 -4.44
N ASN A 51 20.59 18.29 -3.84
CA ASN A 51 20.64 18.08 -2.41
C ASN A 51 20.89 16.58 -2.09
N PRO A 52 22.13 16.19 -1.79
CA PRO A 52 22.48 14.80 -1.49
C PRO A 52 21.79 14.21 -0.25
N SER A 53 21.15 15.02 0.59
CA SER A 53 20.35 14.54 1.74
C SER A 53 18.94 14.05 1.34
N LYS A 54 18.56 14.22 0.08
CA LYS A 54 17.26 13.79 -0.47
C LYS A 54 17.45 12.76 -1.59
N PRO A 55 16.48 11.84 -1.77
CA PRO A 55 16.42 11.01 -2.98
C PRO A 55 16.36 11.84 -4.26
N ALA A 56 16.61 11.20 -5.40
CA ALA A 56 16.31 11.77 -6.70
C ALA A 56 14.82 12.19 -6.78
N LEU A 57 14.53 13.25 -7.54
CA LEU A 57 13.21 13.90 -7.54
C LEU A 57 12.07 12.96 -7.98
N ASP A 58 12.36 12.11 -8.96
CA ASP A 58 11.46 11.05 -9.42
C ASP A 58 11.18 10.03 -8.30
N LEU A 59 12.20 9.59 -7.56
CA LEU A 59 12.01 8.70 -6.41
C LEU A 59 11.21 9.36 -5.28
N GLU A 60 11.48 10.62 -4.96
CA GLU A 60 10.71 11.40 -3.99
C GLU A 60 9.23 11.49 -4.43
N THR A 61 8.98 11.67 -5.74
CA THR A 61 7.63 11.72 -6.30
C THR A 61 6.92 10.37 -6.19
N VAL A 62 7.56 9.27 -6.59
CA VAL A 62 6.96 7.93 -6.52
C VAL A 62 6.66 7.53 -5.07
N LEU A 63 7.55 7.82 -4.12
CA LEU A 63 7.30 7.61 -2.70
C LEU A 63 6.07 8.39 -2.22
N GLY A 64 5.93 9.64 -2.66
CA GLY A 64 4.76 10.47 -2.37
C GLY A 64 3.46 9.89 -2.95
N GLU A 65 3.47 9.53 -4.23
CA GLU A 65 2.30 8.97 -4.92
C GLU A 65 1.83 7.65 -4.29
N ILE A 66 2.74 6.75 -3.93
CA ILE A 66 2.38 5.50 -3.27
C ILE A 66 1.79 5.75 -1.87
N ASN A 67 2.34 6.71 -1.10
CA ASN A 67 1.76 7.08 0.19
C ASN A 67 0.34 7.66 0.02
N ASN A 68 0.14 8.57 -0.95
CA ASN A 68 -1.19 9.12 -1.24
C ASN A 68 -2.18 8.02 -1.66
N ALA A 69 -1.75 7.05 -2.47
CA ALA A 69 -2.59 5.91 -2.85
C ALA A 69 -3.00 5.07 -1.64
N LYS A 70 -2.09 4.85 -0.68
CA LYS A 70 -2.40 4.15 0.58
C LYS A 70 -3.44 4.90 1.41
N GLU A 71 -3.33 6.22 1.52
CA GLU A 71 -4.31 7.05 2.24
C GLU A 71 -5.72 6.91 1.62
N LEU A 72 -5.82 6.98 0.30
CA LEU A 72 -7.09 6.78 -0.41
C LEU A 72 -7.67 5.38 -0.19
N ILE A 73 -6.84 4.33 -0.24
CA ILE A 73 -7.26 2.95 0.03
C ILE A 73 -7.75 2.81 1.47
N GLN A 74 -7.02 3.36 2.44
CA GLN A 74 -7.42 3.34 3.85
C GLN A 74 -8.76 4.05 4.08
N SER A 75 -9.00 5.17 3.39
CA SER A 75 -10.30 5.86 3.41
C SER A 75 -11.43 4.95 2.93
N VAL A 76 -11.26 4.29 1.78
CA VAL A 76 -12.28 3.35 1.26
C VAL A 76 -12.51 2.17 2.22
N MET A 77 -11.45 1.64 2.82
CA MET A 77 -11.58 0.57 3.81
C MET A 77 -12.37 1.00 5.06
N GLU A 78 -12.24 2.26 5.46
CA GLU A 78 -12.99 2.83 6.58
C GLU A 78 -14.47 3.04 6.22
N ASP A 79 -14.77 3.50 5.01
CA ASP A 79 -16.15 3.63 4.53
C ASP A 79 -16.84 2.26 4.48
N LEU A 80 -16.18 1.24 3.91
CA LEU A 80 -16.69 -0.15 3.88
C LEU A 80 -16.92 -0.72 5.29
N ARG A 81 -16.12 -0.32 6.29
CA ARG A 81 -16.33 -0.72 7.69
C ARG A 81 -17.64 -0.14 8.22
N ARG A 82 -17.83 1.16 8.02
CA ARG A 82 -19.01 1.90 8.50
C ARG A 82 -20.29 1.40 7.85
N GLU A 83 -20.26 1.13 6.55
CA GLU A 83 -21.39 0.54 5.82
C GLU A 83 -21.79 -0.82 6.41
N ARG A 84 -20.81 -1.68 6.71
CA ARG A 84 -21.06 -2.98 7.34
C ARG A 84 -21.66 -2.83 8.74
N GLU A 85 -21.17 -1.89 9.54
CA GLU A 85 -21.67 -1.64 10.90
C GLU A 85 -23.08 -1.05 10.90
N ALA A 86 -23.43 -0.23 9.91
CA ALA A 86 -24.77 0.33 9.75
C ALA A 86 -25.81 -0.69 9.23
N ALA A 87 -25.35 -1.78 8.61
CA ALA A 87 -26.20 -2.86 8.09
C ALA A 87 -26.55 -3.94 9.14
N VAL A 88 -25.99 -3.85 10.36
CA VAL A 88 -26.23 -4.76 11.49
C VAL A 88 -27.18 -4.11 12.49
#